data_AF-A0A9N9V624-F1
#
_entry.id   AF-A0A9N9V624-F1
#
_cell.length_a   1.000
_cell.length_b   1.000
_cell.length_c   1.000
_cell.angle_alpha   90.00
_cell.angle_beta   90.00
_cell.angle_gamma   90.00
#
_symmetry.space_group_name_H-M   'P 1'
#
loop_
_entity.id
_entity.type
_entity.pdbx_description
1 polymer ?
#
loop_
_entity_poly.entity_id
_entity_poly.type
_entity_poly.pdbx_seq_one_letter_code
_entity_poly.pdbx_strand_id
1 'polypeptide(L)'
;MTNDTSQSGAAPADKTSFALKAGLAQMLKGGVIMDVTNPEQARIAEDAGACAVMALERVPADIRKDGGVARMSDPSVIKAIQEAVTIPVMAKARIGHDVECQILEALGVDYIDESEVLTPADDESHVEKAPFSVPFVCGCRNLGEALRRIAEGAAMIRTKGEAGTGDVVEAVRHIKTVNREIAQAKAALAEGGVLRVRELARKLEVDAKLLQQTAE
;
A
#
# COMPACT_ATOMS: atom_id res chain seq x y z
N MET A 1 41.78 -37.13 5.63
CA MET A 1 40.41 -36.71 5.97
C MET A 1 40.33 -35.20 5.79
N THR A 2 40.08 -34.75 4.56
CA THR A 2 39.85 -33.35 4.24
C THR A 2 38.38 -33.23 3.89
N ASN A 3 37.59 -32.66 4.82
CA ASN A 3 36.16 -32.48 4.66
C ASN A 3 35.89 -31.41 3.61
N ASP A 4 35.40 -31.87 2.47
CA ASP A 4 34.75 -31.07 1.44
C ASP A 4 33.37 -30.69 1.98
N THR A 5 33.16 -29.40 2.27
CA THR A 5 31.85 -28.89 2.69
C THR A 5 31.39 -27.92 1.62
N SER A 6 30.76 -28.47 0.59
CA SER A 6 30.01 -27.72 -0.42
C SER A 6 28.83 -27.03 0.28
N GLN A 7 28.98 -25.76 0.62
CA GLN A 7 27.84 -24.90 0.96
C GLN A 7 27.03 -24.66 -0.32
N SER A 8 25.92 -25.37 -0.45
CA SER A 8 24.87 -25.06 -1.40
C SER A 8 24.24 -23.72 -1.01
N GLY A 9 24.69 -22.64 -1.64
CA GLY A 9 24.01 -21.35 -1.57
C GLY A 9 22.59 -21.50 -2.10
N ALA A 10 21.59 -21.27 -1.24
CA ALA A 10 20.22 -21.08 -1.70
C ALA A 10 20.22 -19.88 -2.65
N ALA A 11 19.75 -20.09 -3.87
CA ALA A 11 19.58 -19.02 -4.84
C ALA A 11 18.65 -17.93 -4.25
N PRO A 12 18.97 -16.64 -4.38
CA PRO A 12 18.04 -15.60 -3.97
C PRO A 12 16.75 -15.77 -4.75
N ALA A 13 15.61 -15.80 -4.05
CA ALA A 13 14.29 -15.83 -4.67
C ALA A 13 14.20 -14.72 -5.73
N ASP A 14 13.74 -15.07 -6.94
CA ASP A 14 13.58 -14.13 -8.05
C ASP A 14 12.75 -12.93 -7.58
N LYS A 15 13.41 -11.78 -7.43
CA LYS A 15 12.75 -10.56 -6.97
C LYS A 15 11.70 -10.15 -7.99
N THR A 16 10.43 -10.19 -7.59
CA THR A 16 9.28 -9.76 -8.38
C THR A 16 9.49 -8.34 -8.92
N SER A 17 9.50 -8.19 -10.25
CA SER A 17 9.65 -6.88 -10.88
C SER A 17 8.51 -5.92 -10.49
N PHE A 18 8.80 -4.61 -10.44
CA PHE A 18 7.76 -3.60 -10.18
C PHE A 18 6.59 -3.69 -11.16
N ALA A 19 6.87 -4.00 -12.44
CA ALA A 19 5.83 -4.17 -13.46
C ALA A 19 4.85 -5.31 -13.11
N LEU A 20 5.36 -6.42 -12.56
CA LEU A 20 4.52 -7.52 -12.10
C LEU A 20 3.68 -7.11 -10.88
N LYS A 21 4.28 -6.45 -9.88
CA LYS A 21 3.54 -5.92 -8.71
C LYS A 21 2.42 -4.95 -9.11
N ALA A 22 2.72 -4.02 -10.01
CA ALA A 22 1.75 -3.07 -10.56
C ALA A 22 0.65 -3.76 -11.38
N GLY A 23 1.01 -4.84 -12.10
CA GLY A 23 0.09 -5.70 -12.84
C GLY A 23 -0.88 -6.47 -11.95
N LEU A 24 -0.40 -7.04 -10.85
CA LEU A 24 -1.25 -7.68 -9.84
C LEU A 24 -2.30 -6.69 -9.31
N ALA A 25 -1.88 -5.47 -8.96
CA ALA A 25 -2.79 -4.43 -8.49
C ALA A 25 -3.86 -4.03 -9.53
N GLN A 26 -3.63 -4.24 -10.84
CA GLN A 26 -4.65 -4.01 -11.87
C GLN A 26 -5.84 -4.96 -11.75
N MET A 27 -5.64 -6.18 -11.23
CA MET A 27 -6.71 -7.18 -11.09
C MET A 27 -7.81 -6.74 -10.11
N LEU A 28 -7.50 -5.80 -9.22
CA LEU A 28 -8.44 -5.27 -8.22
C LEU A 28 -9.33 -4.14 -8.75
N LYS A 29 -9.06 -3.64 -9.97
CA LYS A 29 -9.78 -2.51 -10.55
C LYS A 29 -11.26 -2.82 -10.71
N GLY A 30 -12.10 -1.87 -10.28
CA GLY A 30 -13.56 -1.98 -10.36
C GLY A 30 -14.21 -2.78 -9.22
N GLY A 31 -13.41 -3.33 -8.31
CA GLY A 31 -13.91 -4.03 -7.13
C GLY A 31 -13.90 -3.18 -5.85
N VAL A 32 -14.36 -3.81 -4.76
CA VAL A 32 -14.34 -3.26 -3.39
C VAL A 32 -13.45 -4.13 -2.53
N ILE A 33 -12.56 -3.51 -1.76
CA ILE A 33 -11.75 -4.17 -0.73
C ILE A 33 -12.43 -3.93 0.62
N MET A 34 -12.69 -5.00 1.38
CA MET A 34 -13.41 -4.90 2.65
C MET A 34 -12.50 -5.19 3.85
N ASP A 35 -12.48 -4.28 4.82
CA ASP A 35 -11.84 -4.46 6.12
C ASP A 35 -12.59 -5.54 6.92
N VAL A 36 -11.88 -6.55 7.44
CA VAL A 36 -12.44 -7.69 8.19
C VAL A 36 -11.57 -8.06 9.39
N THR A 37 -12.20 -8.44 10.50
CA THR A 37 -11.51 -8.76 11.76
C THR A 37 -11.50 -10.24 12.13
N ASN A 38 -12.24 -11.07 11.39
CA ASN A 38 -12.34 -12.50 11.64
C ASN A 38 -12.77 -13.29 10.38
N PRO A 39 -12.66 -14.63 10.40
CA PRO A 39 -13.04 -15.49 9.28
C PRO A 39 -14.50 -15.36 8.81
N GLU A 40 -15.43 -15.10 9.73
CA GLU A 40 -16.85 -14.96 9.39
C GLU A 40 -17.10 -13.71 8.54
N GLN A 41 -16.54 -12.57 8.95
CA GLN A 41 -16.59 -11.34 8.16
C GLN A 41 -15.90 -11.49 6.81
N ALA A 42 -14.78 -12.22 6.74
CA ALA A 42 -14.08 -12.50 5.49
C ALA A 42 -14.98 -13.26 4.49
N ARG A 43 -15.67 -14.31 4.94
CA ARG A 43 -16.62 -15.06 4.10
C ARG A 43 -17.79 -14.18 3.64
N ILE A 44 -18.34 -13.36 4.53
CA ILE A 44 -19.42 -12.43 4.18
C ILE A 44 -18.95 -11.44 3.10
N ALA A 45 -17.72 -10.94 3.21
CA ALA A 45 -17.15 -10.04 2.21
C ALA A 45 -16.98 -10.72 0.85
N GLU A 46 -16.45 -11.94 0.83
CA GLU A 46 -16.31 -12.75 -0.39
C GLU A 46 -17.66 -13.05 -1.04
N ASP A 47 -18.65 -13.53 -0.26
CA ASP A 47 -20.01 -13.81 -0.73
C ASP A 47 -20.72 -12.55 -1.26
N ALA A 48 -20.40 -11.38 -0.71
CA ALA A 48 -20.90 -10.08 -1.18
C ALA A 48 -20.19 -9.56 -2.45
N GLY A 49 -19.17 -10.26 -2.94
CA GLY A 49 -18.43 -9.90 -4.16
C GLY A 49 -17.27 -8.93 -3.94
N ALA A 50 -16.68 -8.89 -2.74
CA ALA A 50 -15.42 -8.18 -2.53
C ALA A 50 -14.33 -8.75 -3.45
N CYS A 51 -13.49 -7.88 -4.02
CA CYS A 51 -12.37 -8.34 -4.85
C CYS A 51 -11.14 -8.73 -4.03
N ALA A 52 -11.08 -8.30 -2.76
CA ALA A 52 -10.09 -8.67 -1.77
C ALA A 52 -10.61 -8.31 -0.37
N VAL A 53 -9.99 -8.85 0.67
CA VAL A 53 -10.22 -8.44 2.06
C VAL A 53 -8.97 -7.84 2.69
N MET A 54 -9.14 -6.97 3.67
CA MET A 54 -8.07 -6.38 4.45
C MET A 54 -8.18 -6.87 5.90
N ALA A 55 -7.24 -7.69 6.33
CA ALA A 55 -7.18 -8.25 7.66
C ALA A 55 -6.66 -7.22 8.67
N LEU A 56 -7.42 -6.99 9.74
CA LEU A 56 -7.04 -6.13 10.86
C LEU A 56 -7.72 -6.57 12.17
N GLU A 57 -7.06 -6.44 13.31
CA GLU A 57 -7.64 -6.80 14.62
C GLU A 57 -8.82 -5.92 15.03
N ARG A 58 -8.76 -4.63 14.69
CA ARG A 58 -9.76 -3.63 15.06
C ARG A 58 -10.03 -2.72 13.88
N VAL A 59 -11.30 -2.47 13.58
CA VAL A 59 -11.67 -1.53 12.52
C VAL A 59 -11.29 -0.10 12.91
N PRO A 60 -11.08 0.82 11.95
CA PRO A 60 -10.61 2.18 12.25
C PRO A 60 -11.50 2.95 13.24
N ALA A 61 -12.81 2.69 13.23
CA ALA A 61 -13.75 3.29 14.19
C ALA A 61 -13.47 2.84 15.64
N ASP A 62 -13.14 1.56 15.84
CA ASP A 62 -12.80 1.01 17.16
C ASP A 62 -11.43 1.51 17.62
N ILE A 63 -10.44 1.58 16.71
CA ILE A 63 -9.12 2.17 17.02
C ILE A 63 -9.27 3.60 17.55
N ARG A 64 -10.14 4.42 16.94
CA ARG A 64 -10.42 5.78 17.42
C ARG A 64 -11.10 5.82 18.77
N LYS A 65 -12.06 4.93 19.01
CA LYS A 65 -12.86 4.88 20.23
C LYS A 65 -12.04 4.40 21.42
N ASP A 66 -11.28 3.33 21.24
CA ASP A 66 -10.51 2.68 22.31
C ASP A 66 -9.17 3.39 22.56
N GLY A 67 -8.62 4.04 21.53
CA GLY A 67 -7.29 4.62 21.56
C GLY A 67 -6.19 3.57 21.72
N GLY A 68 -5.07 4.02 22.29
CA GLY A 68 -3.88 3.18 22.48
C GLY A 68 -3.08 2.98 21.19
N VAL A 69 -2.16 2.01 21.23
CA VAL A 69 -1.28 1.69 20.10
C VAL A 69 -1.95 0.66 19.20
N ALA A 70 -2.12 0.99 17.93
CA ALA A 70 -2.59 0.08 16.90
C ALA A 70 -1.39 -0.46 16.09
N ARG A 71 -1.31 -1.78 15.90
CA ARG A 71 -0.18 -2.49 15.29
C ARG A 71 -0.65 -3.43 14.17
N MET A 72 0.29 -4.11 13.51
CA MET A 72 -0.02 -5.28 12.69
C MET A 72 -0.85 -6.29 13.48
N SER A 73 -1.78 -6.96 12.80
CA SER A 73 -2.62 -7.99 13.43
C SER A 73 -1.85 -9.24 13.77
N ASP A 74 -2.30 -9.95 14.79
CA ASP A 74 -1.75 -11.25 15.16
C ASP A 74 -1.70 -12.18 13.92
N PRO A 75 -0.53 -12.79 13.63
CA PRO A 75 -0.37 -13.73 12.51
C PRO A 75 -1.43 -14.85 12.47
N SER A 76 -1.93 -15.30 13.62
CA SER A 76 -2.98 -16.32 13.70
C SER A 76 -4.31 -15.83 13.14
N VAL A 77 -4.67 -14.56 13.34
CA VAL A 77 -5.88 -13.94 12.78
C VAL A 77 -5.78 -13.83 11.27
N ILE A 78 -4.61 -13.40 10.76
CA ILE A 78 -4.36 -13.27 9.32
C ILE A 78 -4.48 -14.64 8.64
N LYS A 79 -3.82 -15.68 9.20
CA LYS A 79 -3.90 -17.04 8.67
C LYS A 79 -5.33 -17.59 8.68
N ALA A 80 -6.07 -17.37 9.76
CA ALA A 80 -7.45 -17.83 9.83
C ALA A 80 -8.35 -17.16 8.77
N ILE A 81 -8.08 -15.89 8.43
CA ILE A 81 -8.77 -15.17 7.34
C ILE A 81 -8.34 -15.75 5.98
N GLN A 82 -7.05 -15.96 5.73
CA GLN A 82 -6.54 -16.59 4.49
C GLN A 82 -7.14 -17.97 4.25
N GLU A 83 -7.29 -18.79 5.29
CA GLU A 83 -7.91 -20.12 5.19
C GLU A 83 -9.43 -20.07 4.93
N ALA A 84 -10.07 -18.93 5.19
CA ALA A 84 -11.52 -18.79 5.13
C ALA A 84 -12.06 -18.32 3.79
N VAL A 85 -11.22 -17.71 2.93
CA VAL A 85 -11.62 -17.13 1.65
C VAL A 85 -10.67 -17.52 0.53
N THR A 86 -11.12 -17.37 -0.72
CA THR A 86 -10.32 -17.61 -1.93
C THR A 86 -9.86 -16.33 -2.63
N ILE A 87 -10.48 -15.19 -2.32
CA ILE A 87 -10.05 -13.86 -2.77
C ILE A 87 -8.78 -13.39 -2.05
N PRO A 88 -7.99 -12.49 -2.66
CA PRO A 88 -6.77 -11.95 -2.07
C PRO A 88 -6.97 -11.40 -0.65
N VAL A 89 -6.01 -11.69 0.23
CA VAL A 89 -5.95 -11.17 1.61
C VAL A 89 -4.82 -10.18 1.74
N MET A 90 -5.18 -8.95 2.08
CA MET A 90 -4.25 -7.88 2.43
C MET A 90 -4.12 -7.77 3.95
N ALA A 91 -3.03 -7.18 4.42
CA ALA A 91 -2.87 -6.86 5.84
C ALA A 91 -2.14 -5.53 6.04
N LYS A 92 -2.40 -4.88 7.19
CA LYS A 92 -1.80 -3.58 7.53
C LYS A 92 -0.49 -3.73 8.31
N ALA A 93 0.49 -2.91 7.95
CA ALA A 93 1.70 -2.67 8.73
C ALA A 93 1.79 -1.19 9.12
N ARG A 94 2.45 -0.90 10.25
CA ARG A 94 2.71 0.47 10.68
C ARG A 94 3.67 1.16 9.71
N ILE A 95 3.49 2.48 9.53
CA ILE A 95 4.41 3.31 8.75
C ILE A 95 5.83 3.16 9.32
N GLY A 96 6.78 2.85 8.43
CA GLY A 96 8.20 2.68 8.74
C GLY A 96 8.58 1.35 9.41
N HIS A 97 7.63 0.44 9.65
CA HIS A 97 7.93 -0.82 10.33
C HIS A 97 8.27 -1.96 9.36
N ASP A 98 9.53 -2.01 8.95
CA ASP A 98 10.08 -3.03 8.04
C ASP A 98 9.89 -4.47 8.56
N VAL A 99 10.08 -4.71 9.85
CA VAL A 99 9.92 -6.06 10.45
C VAL A 99 8.46 -6.56 10.41
N GLU A 100 7.46 -5.68 10.60
CA GLU A 100 6.06 -6.08 10.42
C GLU A 100 5.81 -6.47 8.96
N CYS A 101 6.38 -5.72 8.01
CA CYS A 101 6.27 -6.03 6.59
C CYS A 101 6.94 -7.37 6.23
N GLN A 102 8.09 -7.67 6.83
CA GLN A 102 8.78 -8.97 6.64
C GLN A 102 7.96 -10.14 7.18
N ILE A 103 7.29 -9.95 8.32
CA ILE A 103 6.39 -10.97 8.88
C ILE A 103 5.21 -11.18 7.94
N LEU A 104 4.56 -10.11 7.48
CA LEU A 104 3.42 -10.20 6.55
C LEU A 104 3.80 -10.89 5.23
N GLU A 105 4.96 -10.55 4.66
CA GLU A 105 5.48 -11.22 3.47
C GLU A 105 5.72 -12.72 3.72
N ALA A 106 6.31 -13.09 4.86
CA ALA A 106 6.53 -14.48 5.23
C ALA A 106 5.22 -15.26 5.49
N LEU A 107 4.14 -14.57 5.88
CA LEU A 107 2.79 -15.15 5.98
C LEU A 107 2.11 -15.34 4.61
N GLY A 108 2.69 -14.78 3.55
CA GLY A 108 2.15 -14.90 2.20
C GLY A 108 0.87 -14.10 2.00
N VAL A 109 0.74 -12.92 2.62
CA VAL A 109 -0.34 -12.00 2.27
C VAL A 109 -0.16 -11.50 0.84
N ASP A 110 -1.26 -11.25 0.13
CA ASP A 110 -1.22 -10.85 -1.27
C ASP A 110 -0.76 -9.39 -1.44
N TYR A 111 -1.05 -8.54 -0.45
CA TYR A 111 -0.64 -7.14 -0.41
C TYR A 111 -0.38 -6.68 1.03
N ILE A 112 0.56 -5.73 1.18
CA ILE A 112 0.79 -5.02 2.44
C ILE A 112 0.28 -3.58 2.30
N ASP A 113 -0.58 -3.13 3.22
CA ASP A 113 -0.96 -1.73 3.36
C ASP A 113 -0.10 -1.07 4.44
N GLU A 114 0.87 -0.25 4.02
CA GLU A 114 1.62 0.60 4.96
C GLU A 114 0.71 1.76 5.39
N SER A 115 0.11 1.62 6.57
CA SER A 115 -1.15 2.30 6.88
C SER A 115 -0.98 3.37 7.95
N GLU A 116 -1.41 4.59 7.63
CA GLU A 116 -1.53 5.72 8.55
C GLU A 116 -2.63 5.55 9.61
N VAL A 117 -3.46 4.52 9.46
CA VAL A 117 -4.51 4.18 10.44
C VAL A 117 -3.91 3.51 11.67
N LEU A 118 -2.77 2.82 11.51
CA LEU A 118 -2.01 2.26 12.62
C LEU A 118 -1.09 3.32 13.22
N THR A 119 -0.63 3.11 14.44
CA THR A 119 0.31 4.03 15.09
C THR A 119 1.65 3.98 14.34
N PRO A 120 2.19 5.09 13.78
CA PRO A 120 3.47 5.06 13.09
C PRO A 120 4.59 4.48 13.97
N ALA A 121 5.47 3.68 13.37
CA ALA A 121 6.65 3.16 14.05
C ALA A 121 7.87 4.07 13.82
N ASP A 122 7.90 4.75 12.68
CA ASP A 122 8.85 5.79 12.29
C ASP A 122 8.05 7.01 11.81
N ASP A 123 8.37 8.19 12.32
CA ASP A 123 7.73 9.46 11.97
C ASP A 123 8.47 10.24 10.87
N GLU A 124 9.67 9.81 10.50
CA GLU A 124 10.50 10.42 9.46
C GLU A 124 10.44 9.64 8.14
N SER A 125 10.48 8.31 8.22
CA SER A 125 10.67 7.43 7.05
C SER A 125 9.55 6.42 6.86
N HIS A 126 9.25 6.12 5.59
CA HIS A 126 8.42 4.97 5.21
C HIS A 126 9.33 3.79 4.88
N VAL A 127 8.77 2.59 4.83
CA VAL A 127 9.49 1.38 4.43
C VAL A 127 10.01 1.51 2.99
N GLU A 128 11.24 1.08 2.73
CA GLU A 128 11.74 0.88 1.37
C GLU A 128 11.12 -0.41 0.81
N LYS A 129 10.21 -0.31 -0.17
CA LYS A 129 9.32 -1.40 -0.60
C LYS A 129 9.86 -2.19 -1.78
N ALA A 130 10.86 -1.64 -2.49
CA ALA A 130 11.46 -2.32 -3.63
C ALA A 130 12.08 -3.71 -3.30
N PRO A 131 12.71 -3.93 -2.13
CA PRO A 131 13.29 -5.22 -1.75
C PRO A 131 12.29 -6.35 -1.53
N PHE A 132 11.05 -6.04 -1.17
CA PHE A 132 9.99 -7.03 -0.95
C PHE A 132 9.52 -7.61 -2.28
N SER A 133 9.05 -8.85 -2.28
CA SER A 133 8.36 -9.50 -3.40
C SER A 133 6.86 -9.15 -3.42
N VAL A 134 6.25 -8.99 -2.24
CA VAL A 134 4.84 -8.62 -2.07
C VAL A 134 4.58 -7.15 -2.49
N PRO A 135 3.47 -6.85 -3.21
CA PRO A 135 3.09 -5.48 -3.55
C PRO A 135 2.60 -4.68 -2.34
N PHE A 136 2.90 -3.38 -2.35
CA PHE A 136 2.49 -2.44 -1.31
C PHE A 136 1.37 -1.51 -1.77
N VAL A 137 0.43 -1.25 -0.86
CA VAL A 137 -0.57 -0.19 -0.92
C VAL A 137 -0.17 0.92 0.06
N CYS A 138 -0.24 2.18 -0.38
CA CYS A 138 0.00 3.33 0.50
C CYS A 138 -1.07 4.41 0.39
N GLY A 139 -1.32 5.10 1.50
CA GLY A 139 -2.21 6.24 1.56
C GLY A 139 -1.56 7.55 1.05
N CYS A 140 -2.33 8.39 0.36
CA CYS A 140 -1.94 9.76 0.00
C CYS A 140 -3.09 10.77 0.22
N ARG A 141 -2.73 12.06 0.35
CA ARG A 141 -3.67 13.18 0.38
C ARG A 141 -3.63 14.06 -0.88
N ASN A 142 -2.54 13.96 -1.63
CA ASN A 142 -2.20 14.76 -2.80
C ASN A 142 -1.23 13.98 -3.71
N LEU A 143 -0.95 14.50 -4.91
CA LEU A 143 -0.07 13.85 -5.88
C LEU A 143 1.37 13.78 -5.37
N GLY A 144 1.83 14.78 -4.62
CA GLY A 144 3.16 14.80 -4.01
C GLY A 144 3.42 13.58 -3.12
N GLU A 145 2.50 13.31 -2.17
CA GLU A 145 2.55 12.12 -1.32
C GLU A 145 2.49 10.84 -2.17
N ALA A 146 1.57 10.76 -3.13
CA ALA A 146 1.42 9.56 -3.97
C ALA A 146 2.72 9.21 -4.72
N LEU A 147 3.35 10.19 -5.36
CA LEU A 147 4.58 9.95 -6.14
C LEU A 147 5.77 9.61 -5.25
N ARG A 148 5.87 10.16 -4.03
CA ARG A 148 6.91 9.73 -3.06
C ARG A 148 6.71 8.27 -2.63
N ARG A 149 5.48 7.84 -2.35
CA ARG A 149 5.19 6.43 -2.03
C ARG A 149 5.50 5.50 -3.20
N ILE A 150 5.19 5.92 -4.43
CA ILE A 150 5.55 5.16 -5.64
C ILE A 150 7.07 5.10 -5.82
N ALA A 151 7.79 6.19 -5.55
CA ALA A 151 9.26 6.21 -5.61
C ALA A 151 9.91 5.23 -4.62
N GLU A 152 9.29 5.02 -3.45
CA GLU A 152 9.68 4.01 -2.45
C GLU A 152 9.24 2.60 -2.82
N GLY A 153 8.52 2.40 -3.94
CA GLY A 153 8.11 1.09 -4.44
C GLY A 153 6.65 0.68 -4.18
N ALA A 154 5.77 1.59 -3.78
CA ALA A 154 4.34 1.30 -3.67
C ALA A 154 3.75 0.94 -5.05
N ALA A 155 3.05 -0.19 -5.13
CA ALA A 155 2.43 -0.69 -6.36
C ALA A 155 1.00 -0.16 -6.54
N MET A 156 0.36 0.28 -5.46
CA MET A 156 -0.99 0.82 -5.44
C MET A 156 -1.08 2.00 -4.47
N ILE A 157 -1.90 3.00 -4.82
CA ILE A 157 -2.17 4.16 -3.98
C ILE A 157 -3.66 4.22 -3.66
N ARG A 158 -3.98 4.55 -2.40
CA ARG A 158 -5.33 4.88 -1.93
C ARG A 158 -5.35 6.30 -1.36
N THR A 159 -6.50 6.94 -1.33
CA THR A 159 -6.64 8.19 -0.58
C THR A 159 -6.74 7.88 0.91
N LYS A 160 -6.17 8.72 1.77
CA LYS A 160 -6.25 8.53 3.23
C LYS A 160 -7.67 8.70 3.77
N GLY A 161 -8.38 9.71 3.23
CA GLY A 161 -9.68 10.13 3.76
C GLY A 161 -9.59 10.48 5.24
N GLU A 162 -10.67 10.23 5.98
CA GLU A 162 -10.71 10.31 7.44
C GLU A 162 -11.22 8.96 7.98
N ALA A 163 -10.32 7.99 8.08
CA ALA A 163 -10.69 6.61 8.40
C ALA A 163 -11.45 6.50 9.74
N GLY A 164 -12.58 5.79 9.75
CA GLY A 164 -13.36 5.48 10.96
C GLY A 164 -14.43 6.50 11.35
N THR A 165 -14.62 7.60 10.62
CA THR A 165 -15.65 8.62 10.94
C THR A 165 -16.98 8.42 10.20
N GLY A 166 -16.98 7.66 9.11
CA GLY A 166 -18.13 7.55 8.21
C GLY A 166 -18.38 8.82 7.36
N ASP A 167 -17.51 9.83 7.45
CA ASP A 167 -17.59 11.05 6.64
C ASP A 167 -16.70 10.95 5.40
N VAL A 168 -17.31 11.05 4.22
CA VAL A 168 -16.64 10.93 2.92
C VAL A 168 -15.93 12.23 2.48
N VAL A 169 -16.15 13.36 3.15
CA VAL A 169 -15.68 14.69 2.71
C VAL A 169 -14.17 14.73 2.49
N GLU A 170 -13.37 14.16 3.40
CA GLU A 170 -11.91 14.16 3.26
C GLU A 170 -11.44 13.23 2.13
N ALA A 171 -12.10 12.09 1.91
CA ALA A 171 -11.79 11.24 0.76
C ALA A 171 -12.05 11.97 -0.58
N VAL A 172 -13.17 12.71 -0.66
CA VAL A 172 -13.51 13.56 -1.82
C VAL A 172 -12.50 14.69 -2.00
N ARG A 173 -12.04 15.32 -0.91
CA ARG A 173 -11.02 16.38 -0.94
C ARG A 173 -9.70 15.85 -1.51
N HIS A 174 -9.22 14.71 -1.01
CA HIS A 174 -7.97 14.09 -1.44
C HIS A 174 -8.03 13.69 -2.91
N ILE A 175 -9.07 12.98 -3.36
CA ILE A 175 -9.15 12.53 -4.76
C ILE A 175 -9.26 13.71 -5.74
N LYS A 176 -10.01 14.77 -5.38
CA LYS A 176 -10.08 16.01 -6.18
C LYS A 176 -8.71 16.71 -6.25
N THR A 177 -7.95 16.68 -5.17
CA THR A 177 -6.60 17.28 -5.13
C THR A 177 -5.63 16.52 -6.01
N VAL A 178 -5.57 15.18 -5.88
CA VAL A 178 -4.76 14.31 -6.74
C VAL A 178 -5.11 14.54 -8.21
N ASN A 179 -6.38 14.49 -8.59
CA ASN A 179 -6.80 14.67 -9.98
C ASN A 179 -6.48 16.07 -10.53
N ARG A 180 -6.62 17.11 -9.71
CA ARG A 180 -6.26 18.48 -10.09
C ARG A 180 -4.76 18.62 -10.33
N GLU A 181 -3.94 18.04 -9.47
CA GLU A 181 -2.47 18.09 -9.60
C GLU A 181 -1.97 17.25 -10.78
N ILE A 182 -2.63 16.12 -11.09
CA ILE A 182 -2.38 15.37 -12.32
C ILE A 182 -2.69 16.25 -13.54
N ALA A 183 -3.85 16.93 -13.56
CA ALA A 183 -4.20 17.84 -14.65
C ALA A 183 -3.20 19.00 -14.79
N GLN A 184 -2.68 19.53 -13.68
CA GLN A 184 -1.61 20.54 -13.68
C GLN A 184 -0.31 20.00 -14.24
N ALA A 185 0.05 18.74 -13.93
CA ALA A 185 1.24 18.09 -14.50
C ALA A 185 1.10 17.91 -16.03
N LYS A 186 -0.08 17.48 -16.51
CA LYS A 186 -0.39 17.39 -17.95
C LYS A 186 -0.29 18.76 -18.63
N ALA A 187 -0.86 19.80 -18.02
CA ALA A 187 -0.79 21.17 -18.54
C ALA A 187 0.66 21.70 -18.56
N ALA A 188 1.44 21.46 -17.50
CA ALA A 188 2.86 21.82 -17.45
C ALA A 188 3.65 21.18 -18.60
N LEU A 189 3.41 19.89 -18.87
CA LEU A 189 4.04 19.19 -20.00
C LEU A 189 3.62 19.79 -21.36
N ALA A 190 2.34 20.12 -21.53
CA ALA A 190 1.83 20.69 -22.78
C ALA A 190 2.33 22.13 -23.05
N GLU A 191 2.42 22.96 -22.02
CA GLU A 191 2.80 24.38 -22.15
C GLU A 191 4.30 24.61 -22.28
N GLY A 192 5.10 23.86 -21.50
CA GLY A 192 6.54 24.12 -21.33
C GLY A 192 7.42 22.88 -21.36
N GLY A 193 6.86 21.73 -21.76
CA GLY A 193 7.58 20.47 -21.88
C GLY A 193 8.22 20.01 -20.56
N VAL A 194 9.31 19.26 -20.70
CA VAL A 194 10.04 18.66 -19.57
C VAL A 194 10.59 19.71 -18.60
N LEU A 195 10.92 20.91 -19.05
CA LEU A 195 11.42 21.98 -18.18
C LEU A 195 10.36 22.40 -17.15
N ARG A 196 9.12 22.61 -17.59
CA ARG A 196 8.03 23.02 -16.70
C ARG A 196 7.61 21.90 -15.76
N VAL A 197 7.66 20.64 -16.21
CA VAL A 197 7.47 19.46 -15.34
C VAL A 197 8.53 19.41 -14.24
N ARG A 198 9.81 19.67 -14.56
CA ARG A 198 10.89 19.71 -13.54
C ARG A 198 10.69 20.82 -12.51
N GLU A 199 10.20 21.99 -12.92
CA GLU A 199 9.86 23.07 -11.99
C GLU A 199 8.72 22.67 -11.05
N LEU A 200 7.69 22.01 -11.58
CA LEU A 200 6.58 21.50 -10.78
C LEU A 200 7.03 20.39 -9.82
N ALA A 201 7.89 19.48 -10.28
CA ALA A 201 8.45 18.40 -9.46
C ALA A 201 9.19 18.94 -8.23
N ARG A 202 9.95 20.03 -8.37
CA ARG A 202 10.61 20.71 -7.23
C ARG A 202 9.60 21.28 -6.24
N LYS A 203 8.48 21.83 -6.71
CA LYS A 203 7.43 22.39 -5.85
C LYS A 203 6.65 21.31 -5.10
N LEU A 204 6.44 20.16 -5.74
CA LEU A 204 5.73 19.02 -5.15
C LEU A 204 6.66 18.12 -4.32
N GLU A 205 7.98 18.33 -4.38
CA GLU A 205 9.00 17.53 -3.73
C GLU A 205 8.91 16.04 -4.14
N VAL A 206 8.95 15.81 -5.45
CA VAL A 206 8.83 14.48 -6.06
C VAL A 206 9.91 14.23 -7.11
N ASP A 207 10.12 12.96 -7.44
CA ASP A 207 10.96 12.58 -8.58
C ASP A 207 10.37 13.12 -9.89
N ALA A 208 11.23 13.83 -10.65
CA ALA A 208 10.79 14.50 -11.87
C ALA A 208 10.43 13.52 -13.00
N LYS A 209 11.03 12.32 -13.03
CA LYS A 209 10.69 11.31 -14.04
C LYS A 209 9.33 10.70 -13.75
N LEU A 210 9.01 10.41 -12.49
CA LEU A 210 7.68 9.93 -12.09
C LEU A 210 6.59 10.96 -12.38
N LEU A 211 6.85 12.24 -12.11
CA LEU A 211 5.90 13.29 -12.44
C LEU A 211 5.71 13.43 -13.96
N GLN A 212 6.79 13.28 -14.75
CA GLN A 212 6.69 13.26 -16.21
C GLN A 212 5.85 12.09 -16.71
N GLN A 213 6.09 10.87 -16.23
CA GLN A 213 5.29 9.69 -16.57
C GLN A 213 3.81 9.86 -16.22
N THR A 214 3.50 10.60 -15.15
CA THR A 214 2.12 10.93 -14.76
C THR A 214 1.47 11.96 -15.71
N ALA A 215 2.27 12.84 -16.29
CA ALA A 215 1.83 13.89 -17.20
C ALA A 215 1.59 13.39 -18.63
N GLU A 216 2.24 12.30 -19.03
CA GLU A 216 1.98 11.57 -20.29
C GLU A 216 0.55 10.97 -20.33
#